data_AF-A0A372IU12-F1
#
_entry.id   AF-A0A372IU12-F1
#
_cell.length_a   1.000
_cell.length_b   1.000
_cell.length_c   1.000
_cell.angle_alpha   90.00
_cell.angle_beta   90.00
_cell.angle_gamma   90.00
#
_symmetry.space_group_name_H-M   'P 1'
#
loop_
_entity.id
_entity.type
_entity.pdbx_description
1 polymer ?
#
loop_
_entity_poly.entity_id
_entity_poly.type
_entity_poly.pdbx_seq_one_letter_code
_entity_poly.pdbx_strand_id
1 'polypeptide(L)'
;MRSFGPDDVIEPVLSPLAAAGEKELPARWLGPVMLLCALVFGIFAWLASQADNGRSIAFALAAIAGVAVVTALKAFRNVRSGRTASRELSPLESAVAGILLIAMTGAFASSYWSAEEHFSAILVGAFGAAILALLVLTLLRGIQNRRIARAMRAKGTALPAPEADAADDAGPAKAAPPMRLDVYLQEELPALPYAYQPQVLATGNILGQRPQHILYLYNFFSSNNLVSKLKSGWRRFGPVYFLGSPQDISFHHTFSLSVKKAVSSELLLNPQAFDERLAAAPTAPLPPGEKDLTGVSYLSGGYPQQLFLCTDASWRHGVMRLFALADVVIIDATAYAPARSGLNWEIGFVVNHIASEKFAVLVNAETDQVALGNQFREKWAAMRAGSPNNRPDAGPVRFVVLKQKDPQQSTQRSETAAAPQPENPPGLRPLFCTLARQMLPDVLEEDRIFGLVMTAQAAESALTAPTAVSAQQS
;
A
#
# COMPACT_ATOMS: atom_id res chain seq x y z
N MET A 1 11.87 21.13 -1.94
CA MET A 1 10.59 21.40 -2.61
C MET A 1 10.86 21.85 -4.04
N ARG A 2 10.21 21.23 -5.03
CA ARG A 2 10.24 21.66 -6.44
C ARG A 2 8.82 22.03 -6.86
N SER A 3 8.64 23.17 -7.50
CA SER A 3 7.33 23.64 -7.98
C SER A 3 7.28 23.58 -9.49
N PHE A 4 6.18 23.09 -10.03
CA PHE A 4 5.90 22.98 -11.46
C PHE A 4 4.61 23.76 -11.78
N GLY A 5 4.71 24.72 -12.69
CA GLY A 5 3.60 25.47 -13.25
C GLY A 5 2.74 24.66 -14.23
N PRO A 6 1.74 25.28 -14.87
CA PRO A 6 0.79 24.62 -15.78
C PRO A 6 1.46 23.96 -17.00
N ASP A 7 2.46 24.63 -17.56
CA ASP A 7 3.12 24.22 -18.81
C ASP A 7 4.47 23.53 -18.59
N ASP A 8 4.91 23.44 -17.33
CA ASP A 8 6.18 22.80 -16.99
C ASP A 8 6.11 21.29 -17.22
N VAL A 9 7.11 20.77 -17.93
CA VAL A 9 7.33 19.33 -18.06
C VAL A 9 7.66 18.78 -16.68
N ILE A 10 6.83 17.87 -16.19
CA ILE A 10 7.09 17.18 -14.94
C ILE A 10 8.23 16.20 -15.23
N GLU A 11 9.45 16.60 -14.91
CA GLU A 11 10.58 15.68 -14.89
C GLU A 11 10.43 14.76 -13.67
N PRO A 12 10.65 13.44 -13.80
CA PRO A 12 10.55 12.56 -12.65
C PRO A 12 11.64 12.98 -11.65
N VAL A 13 11.24 13.47 -10.49
CA VAL A 13 12.14 13.99 -9.44
C VAL A 13 13.15 12.93 -9.01
N LEU A 14 12.78 11.65 -9.15
CA LEU A 14 13.60 10.49 -8.86
C LEU A 14 14.31 9.88 -10.06
N SER A 15 14.26 10.43 -11.29
CA SER A 15 15.00 9.87 -12.44
C SER A 15 16.49 9.61 -12.16
N PRO A 16 17.22 10.50 -11.45
CA PRO A 16 18.61 10.23 -11.10
C PRO A 16 18.77 9.17 -10.01
N LEU A 17 17.77 9.00 -9.13
CA LEU A 17 17.80 8.04 -8.02
C LEU A 17 17.37 6.63 -8.46
N ALA A 18 16.44 6.52 -9.42
CA ALA A 18 16.13 5.25 -10.09
C ALA A 18 17.36 4.72 -10.84
N ALA A 19 18.11 5.58 -11.53
CA ALA A 19 19.37 5.21 -12.19
C ALA A 19 20.49 4.82 -11.22
N ALA A 20 20.47 5.29 -9.97
CA ALA A 20 21.46 4.96 -8.95
C ALA A 20 21.08 3.73 -8.09
N GLY A 21 19.77 3.48 -7.91
CA GLY A 21 19.21 2.40 -7.08
C GLY A 21 18.92 1.12 -7.87
N GLU A 22 18.64 1.22 -9.16
CA GLU A 22 18.81 0.10 -10.08
C GLU A 22 20.30 -0.09 -10.32
N LYS A 23 20.99 -0.67 -9.34
CA LYS A 23 21.77 -1.85 -9.70
C LYS A 23 20.75 -2.82 -10.27
N GLU A 24 20.40 -2.65 -11.55
CA GLU A 24 20.09 -3.80 -12.38
C GLU A 24 21.09 -4.85 -11.90
N LEU A 25 20.64 -6.07 -11.61
CA LEU A 25 21.50 -7.21 -11.92
C LEU A 25 21.80 -6.99 -13.39
N PRO A 26 22.89 -6.27 -13.71
CA PRO A 26 23.07 -5.70 -15.01
C PRO A 26 23.13 -6.92 -15.90
N ALA A 27 22.61 -6.84 -17.12
CA ALA A 27 22.56 -8.01 -17.99
C ALA A 27 23.91 -8.79 -18.05
N ARG A 28 25.03 -8.10 -17.76
CA ARG A 28 26.38 -8.64 -17.46
C ARG A 28 26.54 -9.60 -16.27
N TRP A 29 25.71 -9.61 -15.23
CA TRP A 29 25.68 -10.65 -14.16
C TRP A 29 24.72 -11.80 -14.50
N LEU A 30 23.74 -11.58 -15.39
CA LEU A 30 22.84 -12.64 -15.83
C LEU A 30 23.59 -13.76 -16.57
N GLY A 31 24.57 -13.40 -17.41
CA GLY A 31 25.48 -14.34 -18.06
C GLY A 31 26.29 -15.18 -17.06
N PRO A 32 27.04 -14.57 -16.14
CA PRO A 32 27.76 -15.25 -15.06
C PRO A 32 26.89 -16.08 -14.12
N VAL A 33 25.67 -15.64 -13.77
CA VAL A 33 24.74 -16.43 -12.95
C VAL A 33 24.21 -17.62 -13.74
N MET A 34 23.86 -17.45 -15.02
CA MET A 34 23.48 -18.57 -15.89
C MET A 34 24.65 -19.53 -16.13
N LEU A 35 25.87 -19.00 -16.28
CA LEU A 35 27.09 -19.78 -16.41
C LEU A 35 27.40 -20.54 -15.12
N LEU A 36 27.26 -19.90 -13.96
CA LEU A 36 27.43 -20.51 -12.64
C LEU A 36 26.37 -21.60 -12.40
N CYS A 37 25.10 -21.34 -12.74
CA CYS A 37 24.05 -22.35 -12.71
C CYS A 37 24.35 -23.51 -13.66
N ALA A 38 24.86 -23.24 -14.87
CA ALA A 38 25.28 -24.26 -15.82
C ALA A 38 26.52 -25.04 -15.35
N LEU A 39 27.46 -24.40 -14.64
CA LEU A 39 28.65 -25.01 -14.06
C LEU A 39 28.30 -25.87 -12.86
N VAL A 40 27.47 -25.36 -11.94
CA VAL A 40 26.89 -26.12 -10.83
C VAL A 40 26.08 -27.29 -11.37
N PHE A 41 25.31 -27.10 -12.44
CA PHE A 41 24.60 -28.16 -13.15
C PHE A 41 25.55 -29.20 -13.75
N GLY A 42 26.62 -28.77 -14.42
CA GLY A 42 27.63 -29.67 -15.00
C GLY A 42 28.36 -30.47 -13.92
N ILE A 43 28.69 -29.84 -12.79
CA ILE A 43 29.32 -30.48 -11.63
C ILE A 43 28.35 -31.48 -10.99
N PHE A 44 27.09 -31.12 -10.75
CA PHE A 44 26.09 -32.03 -10.19
C PHE A 44 25.74 -33.18 -11.13
N ALA A 45 25.65 -32.95 -12.44
CA ALA A 45 25.43 -33.99 -13.44
C ALA A 45 26.63 -34.93 -13.57
N TRP A 46 27.86 -34.40 -13.48
CA TRP A 46 29.09 -35.19 -13.48
C TRP A 46 29.25 -35.99 -12.17
N LEU A 47 28.99 -35.39 -11.01
CA LEU A 47 28.98 -36.11 -9.73
C LEU A 47 27.88 -37.19 -9.69
N ALA A 48 26.70 -36.90 -10.25
CA ALA A 48 25.64 -37.88 -10.41
C ALA A 48 26.03 -39.01 -11.37
N SER A 49 26.82 -38.74 -12.42
CA SER A 49 27.31 -39.79 -13.34
C SER A 49 28.42 -40.66 -12.73
N GLN A 50 29.08 -40.19 -11.67
CA GLN A 50 30.13 -40.94 -10.95
C GLN A 50 29.57 -41.82 -9.82
N ALA A 51 28.31 -41.66 -9.42
CA ALA A 51 27.66 -42.56 -8.48
C ALA A 51 27.13 -43.79 -9.22
N ASP A 52 27.42 -45.01 -8.74
CA ASP A 52 27.03 -46.29 -9.39
C ASP A 52 25.50 -46.46 -9.63
N ASN A 53 24.66 -45.61 -9.00
CA ASN A 53 23.21 -45.53 -9.20
C ASN A 53 22.75 -44.31 -10.04
N GLY A 54 23.65 -43.72 -10.84
CA GLY A 54 23.60 -42.35 -11.37
C GLY A 54 22.48 -41.97 -12.35
N ARG A 55 21.72 -42.92 -12.90
CA ARG A 55 20.68 -42.61 -13.90
C ARG A 55 19.47 -41.87 -13.31
N SER A 56 19.08 -42.18 -12.09
CA SER A 56 17.91 -41.59 -11.42
C SER A 56 18.17 -40.13 -11.01
N ILE A 57 19.37 -39.86 -10.49
CA ILE A 57 19.78 -38.53 -10.02
C ILE A 57 20.00 -37.59 -11.22
N ALA A 58 20.62 -38.08 -12.30
CA ALA A 58 20.78 -37.30 -13.53
C ALA A 58 19.44 -36.90 -14.15
N PHE A 59 18.43 -37.79 -14.11
CA PHE A 59 17.10 -37.49 -14.65
C PHE A 59 16.36 -36.42 -13.81
N ALA A 60 16.43 -36.50 -12.48
CA ALA A 60 15.84 -35.51 -11.59
C ALA A 60 16.50 -34.12 -11.76
N LEU A 61 17.83 -34.06 -11.87
CA LEU A 61 18.57 -32.82 -12.11
C LEU A 61 18.26 -32.19 -13.49
N ALA A 62 18.13 -33.02 -14.53
CA ALA A 62 17.73 -32.55 -15.86
C ALA A 62 16.31 -31.98 -15.87
N ALA A 63 15.37 -32.58 -15.11
CA ALA A 63 14.02 -32.07 -14.97
C ALA A 63 13.96 -30.74 -14.19
N ILE A 64 14.72 -30.63 -13.09
CA ILE A 64 14.88 -29.37 -12.32
C ILE A 64 15.38 -28.26 -13.25
N ALA A 65 16.41 -28.56 -14.04
CA ALA A 65 17.01 -27.62 -14.98
C ALA A 65 16.02 -27.21 -16.08
N GLY A 66 15.23 -28.15 -16.62
CA GLY A 66 14.19 -27.84 -17.60
C GLY A 66 13.15 -26.84 -17.08
N VAL A 67 12.66 -27.05 -15.85
CA VAL A 67 11.70 -26.12 -15.21
C VAL A 67 12.36 -24.76 -14.93
N ALA A 68 13.59 -24.74 -14.43
CA ALA A 68 14.32 -23.50 -14.18
C ALA A 68 14.56 -22.70 -15.47
N VAL A 69 14.95 -23.36 -16.56
CA VAL A 69 15.18 -22.73 -17.87
C VAL A 69 13.89 -22.18 -18.46
N VAL A 70 12.77 -22.92 -18.40
CA VAL A 70 11.47 -22.42 -18.88
C VAL A 70 11.01 -21.21 -18.05
N THR A 71 11.19 -21.25 -16.73
CA THR A 71 10.83 -20.14 -15.84
C THR A 71 11.71 -18.91 -16.10
N ALA A 72 13.02 -19.11 -16.31
CA ALA A 72 13.98 -18.05 -16.64
C ALA A 72 13.74 -17.43 -18.02
N LEU A 73 13.49 -18.23 -19.06
CA LEU A 73 13.15 -17.76 -20.41
C LEU A 73 11.86 -16.92 -20.41
N LYS A 74 10.89 -17.29 -19.57
CA LYS A 74 9.62 -16.57 -19.47
C LYS A 74 9.75 -15.26 -18.69
N ALA A 75 10.51 -15.26 -17.60
CA ALA A 75 10.91 -14.04 -16.90
C ALA A 75 11.65 -13.07 -17.86
N PHE A 76 12.59 -13.61 -18.65
CA PHE A 76 13.30 -12.85 -19.68
C PHE A 76 12.37 -12.27 -20.75
N ARG A 77 11.40 -13.04 -21.24
CA ARG A 77 10.43 -12.57 -22.24
C ARG A 77 9.52 -11.47 -21.68
N ASN A 78 9.17 -11.54 -20.41
CA ASN A 78 8.37 -10.50 -19.74
C ASN A 78 9.17 -9.20 -19.58
N VAL A 79 10.41 -9.28 -19.07
CA VAL A 79 11.33 -8.13 -18.94
C VAL A 79 11.58 -7.47 -20.29
N ARG A 80 11.89 -8.24 -21.34
CA ARG A 80 12.14 -7.70 -22.69
C ARG A 80 10.92 -7.03 -23.32
N SER A 81 9.71 -7.42 -22.93
CA SER A 81 8.47 -6.83 -23.46
C SER A 81 8.06 -5.52 -22.78
N GLY A 82 8.88 -4.99 -21.85
CA GLY A 82 8.52 -3.81 -21.05
C GLY A 82 7.31 -4.04 -20.14
N ARG A 83 6.84 -5.29 -20.03
CA ARG A 83 5.78 -5.68 -19.11
C ARG A 83 6.45 -5.95 -17.78
N THR A 84 6.16 -5.10 -16.80
CA THR A 84 6.58 -5.30 -15.42
C THR A 84 6.32 -6.74 -15.00
N ALA A 85 7.31 -7.37 -14.36
CA ALA A 85 7.35 -8.79 -14.02
C ALA A 85 6.24 -9.24 -13.03
N SER A 86 5.29 -8.37 -12.69
CA SER A 86 4.20 -8.62 -11.75
C SER A 86 3.04 -9.42 -12.36
N ARG A 87 3.13 -9.88 -13.62
CA ARG A 87 2.13 -10.82 -14.14
C ARG A 87 2.32 -12.16 -13.43
N GLU A 88 1.59 -12.33 -12.33
CA GLU A 88 1.44 -13.59 -11.60
C GLU A 88 1.32 -14.75 -12.59
N LEU A 89 2.09 -15.82 -12.36
CA LEU A 89 1.94 -17.08 -13.10
C LEU A 89 0.45 -17.43 -13.14
N SER A 90 -0.05 -17.84 -14.31
CA SER A 90 -1.46 -18.23 -14.35
C SER A 90 -1.67 -19.43 -13.41
N PRO A 91 -2.84 -19.61 -12.77
CA PRO A 91 -3.02 -20.67 -11.78
C PRO A 91 -2.72 -22.08 -12.32
N LEU A 92 -2.90 -22.29 -13.63
CA LEU A 92 -2.51 -23.52 -14.32
C LEU A 92 -0.99 -23.71 -14.30
N GLU A 93 -0.23 -22.65 -14.56
CA GLU A 93 1.23 -22.68 -14.61
C GLU A 93 1.83 -22.91 -13.21
N SER A 94 1.29 -22.26 -12.18
CA SER A 94 1.69 -22.51 -10.79
C SER A 94 1.38 -23.96 -10.38
N ALA A 95 0.24 -24.50 -10.80
CA ALA A 95 -0.12 -25.90 -10.53
C ALA A 95 0.85 -26.87 -11.22
N VAL A 96 1.18 -26.65 -12.49
CA VAL A 96 2.15 -27.50 -13.24
C VAL A 96 3.54 -27.42 -12.61
N ALA A 97 4.04 -26.23 -12.31
CA ALA A 97 5.33 -26.05 -11.63
C ALA A 97 5.34 -26.76 -10.27
N GLY A 98 4.23 -26.69 -9.54
CA GLY A 98 4.05 -27.39 -8.27
C GLY A 98 4.08 -28.91 -8.39
N ILE A 99 3.33 -29.48 -9.33
CA ILE A 99 3.29 -30.92 -9.57
C ILE A 99 4.69 -31.45 -9.95
N LEU A 100 5.41 -30.73 -10.82
CA LEU A 100 6.77 -31.09 -11.20
C LEU A 100 7.73 -31.07 -10.00
N LEU A 101 7.59 -30.08 -9.11
CA LEU A 101 8.42 -29.98 -7.92
C LEU A 101 8.14 -31.10 -6.90
N ILE A 102 6.88 -31.47 -6.70
CA ILE A 102 6.49 -32.62 -5.87
C ILE A 102 7.05 -33.91 -6.44
N ALA A 103 6.90 -34.13 -7.75
CA ALA A 103 7.40 -35.32 -8.42
C ALA A 103 8.92 -35.45 -8.29
N MET A 104 9.65 -34.34 -8.41
CA MET A 104 11.10 -34.31 -8.24
C MET A 104 11.54 -34.53 -6.79
N THR A 105 10.87 -33.90 -5.81
CA THR A 105 11.19 -34.12 -4.38
C THR A 105 10.87 -35.55 -3.95
N GLY A 106 9.79 -36.14 -4.46
CA GLY A 106 9.47 -37.55 -4.25
C GLY A 106 10.50 -38.50 -4.85
N ALA A 107 10.94 -38.25 -6.10
CA ALA A 107 11.99 -39.03 -6.74
C ALA A 107 13.31 -38.94 -5.97
N PHE A 108 13.69 -37.74 -5.53
CA PHE A 108 14.91 -37.51 -4.76
C PHE A 108 14.84 -38.17 -3.37
N ALA A 109 13.72 -38.03 -2.65
CA ALA A 109 13.51 -38.70 -1.36
C ALA A 109 13.59 -40.23 -1.50
N SER A 110 13.05 -40.81 -2.57
CA SER A 110 13.10 -42.25 -2.82
C SER A 110 14.52 -42.77 -3.04
N SER A 111 15.40 -41.98 -3.68
CA SER A 111 16.82 -42.37 -3.86
C SER A 111 17.64 -42.26 -2.57
N TYR A 112 17.25 -41.39 -1.64
CA TYR A 112 17.90 -41.27 -0.33
C TYR A 112 17.38 -42.29 0.69
N TRP A 113 16.16 -42.81 0.51
CA TRP A 113 15.59 -43.82 1.41
C TRP A 113 16.36 -45.14 1.42
N SER A 114 17.13 -45.45 0.37
CA SER A 114 17.96 -46.66 0.29
C SER A 114 19.36 -46.52 0.90
N ALA A 115 19.79 -45.30 1.24
CA ALA A 115 21.03 -45.06 1.98
C ALA A 115 20.68 -44.95 3.47
N GLU A 116 21.51 -45.46 4.39
CA GLU A 116 21.28 -45.44 5.86
C GLU A 116 21.10 -44.02 6.47
N GLU A 117 21.06 -42.97 5.66
CA GLU A 117 20.87 -41.57 6.05
C GLU A 117 19.40 -41.15 6.03
N HIS A 118 18.59 -41.73 6.92
CA HIS A 118 17.17 -41.40 7.09
C HIS A 118 16.90 -39.90 7.33
N PHE A 119 17.85 -39.18 7.91
CA PHE A 119 17.73 -37.74 8.21
C PHE A 119 17.59 -36.87 6.94
N SER A 120 18.39 -37.16 5.90
CA SER A 120 18.38 -36.42 4.63
C SER A 120 17.04 -36.60 3.89
N ALA A 121 16.49 -37.82 3.91
CA ALA A 121 15.18 -38.10 3.33
C ALA A 121 14.04 -37.34 4.04
N ILE A 122 14.09 -37.23 5.37
CA ILE A 122 13.11 -36.48 6.17
C ILE A 122 13.15 -34.98 5.82
N LEU A 123 14.35 -34.37 5.74
CA LEU A 123 14.48 -32.95 5.40
C LEU A 123 13.97 -32.63 3.99
N VAL A 124 14.29 -33.47 2.99
CA VAL A 124 13.79 -33.31 1.62
C VAL A 124 12.27 -33.45 1.58
N GLY A 125 11.71 -34.43 2.30
CA GLY A 125 10.26 -34.62 2.42
C GLY A 125 9.57 -33.40 3.06
N ALA A 126 10.13 -32.88 4.16
CA ALA A 126 9.61 -31.70 4.84
C ALA A 126 9.65 -30.45 3.94
N PHE A 127 10.74 -30.24 3.20
CA PHE A 127 10.87 -29.14 2.26
C PHE A 127 9.86 -29.25 1.10
N GLY A 128 9.71 -30.44 0.51
CA GLY A 128 8.70 -30.70 -0.52
C GLY A 128 7.28 -30.45 -0.02
N ALA A 129 6.96 -30.88 1.20
CA ALA A 129 5.68 -30.61 1.85
C ALA A 129 5.43 -29.12 2.10
N ALA A 130 6.46 -28.37 2.52
CA ALA A 130 6.37 -26.93 2.74
C ALA A 130 6.08 -26.17 1.44
N ILE A 131 6.75 -26.51 0.33
CA ILE A 131 6.50 -25.86 -0.95
C ILE A 131 5.11 -26.23 -1.49
N LEU A 132 4.71 -27.50 -1.35
CA LEU A 132 3.36 -27.92 -1.70
C LEU A 132 2.30 -27.14 -0.92
N ALA A 133 2.50 -26.96 0.39
CA ALA A 133 1.63 -26.15 1.22
C ALA A 133 1.56 -24.71 0.71
N LEU A 134 2.70 -24.09 0.36
CA LEU A 134 2.76 -22.75 -0.22
C LEU A 134 1.96 -22.64 -1.53
N LEU A 135 2.11 -23.63 -2.43
CA LEU A 135 1.40 -23.67 -3.71
C LEU A 135 -0.11 -23.89 -3.55
N VAL A 136 -0.51 -24.75 -2.61
CA VAL A 136 -1.92 -24.93 -2.26
C VAL A 136 -2.48 -23.62 -1.70
N LEU A 137 -1.73 -22.92 -0.84
CA LEU A 137 -2.15 -21.63 -0.29
C LEU A 137 -2.32 -20.55 -1.38
N THR A 138 -1.39 -20.45 -2.33
CA THR A 138 -1.51 -19.48 -3.44
C THR A 138 -2.70 -19.81 -4.34
N LEU A 139 -2.92 -21.09 -4.65
CA LEU A 139 -4.07 -21.54 -5.43
C LEU A 139 -5.40 -21.27 -4.69
N LEU A 140 -5.47 -21.59 -3.39
CA LEU A 140 -6.64 -21.30 -2.57
C LEU A 140 -6.93 -19.80 -2.51
N ARG A 141 -5.92 -18.95 -2.34
CA ARG A 141 -6.07 -17.48 -2.42
C ARG A 141 -6.60 -17.04 -3.78
N GLY A 142 -6.06 -17.57 -4.87
CA GLY A 142 -6.55 -17.28 -6.23
C GLY A 142 -8.01 -17.69 -6.44
N ILE A 143 -8.42 -18.85 -5.91
CA ILE A 143 -9.81 -19.30 -5.94
C ILE A 143 -10.71 -18.40 -5.09
N GLN A 144 -10.27 -18.03 -3.89
CA GLN A 144 -11.00 -17.12 -2.99
C GLN A 144 -11.19 -15.75 -3.65
N ASN A 145 -10.13 -15.16 -4.22
CA ASN A 145 -10.19 -13.89 -4.94
C ASN A 145 -11.18 -13.92 -6.10
N ARG A 146 -11.21 -15.02 -6.88
CA ARG A 146 -12.20 -15.20 -7.95
C ARG A 146 -13.62 -15.33 -7.41
N ARG A 147 -13.83 -16.04 -6.29
CA ARG A 147 -15.16 -16.17 -5.66
C ARG A 147 -15.66 -14.82 -5.14
N ILE A 148 -14.80 -14.05 -4.49
CA ILE A 148 -15.10 -12.68 -4.03
C ILE A 148 -15.45 -11.79 -5.23
N ALA A 149 -14.63 -11.78 -6.28
CA ALA A 149 -14.89 -11.01 -7.49
C ALA A 149 -16.22 -11.40 -8.17
N ARG A 150 -16.58 -12.70 -8.20
CA ARG A 150 -17.88 -13.14 -8.70
C ARG A 150 -19.03 -12.67 -7.80
N ALA A 151 -18.87 -12.74 -6.48
CA ALA A 151 -19.89 -12.29 -5.54
C ALA A 151 -20.17 -10.78 -5.68
N MET A 152 -19.15 -9.97 -5.98
CA MET A 152 -19.32 -8.55 -6.28
C MET A 152 -20.12 -8.34 -7.56
N ARG A 153 -19.74 -9.01 -8.66
CA ARG A 153 -20.43 -8.86 -9.96
C ARG A 153 -21.88 -9.34 -9.93
N ALA A 154 -22.13 -10.47 -9.27
CA ALA A 154 -23.45 -11.08 -9.20
C ALA A 154 -24.47 -10.22 -8.45
N LYS A 155 -24.01 -9.36 -7.53
CA LYS A 155 -24.87 -8.44 -6.77
C LYS A 155 -24.90 -7.02 -7.33
N GLY A 156 -23.97 -6.67 -8.24
CA GLY A 156 -23.89 -5.34 -8.88
C GLY A 156 -24.67 -5.18 -10.17
N THR A 157 -25.46 -6.18 -10.58
CA THR A 157 -26.30 -6.06 -11.78
C THR A 157 -27.56 -5.27 -11.44
N ALA A 158 -27.64 -4.03 -11.97
CA ALA A 158 -28.83 -3.17 -12.05
C ALA A 158 -29.15 -2.23 -10.87
N LEU A 159 -28.16 -1.52 -10.34
CA LEU A 159 -28.46 -0.15 -9.89
C LEU A 159 -28.07 0.80 -11.04
N PRO A 160 -28.98 1.66 -11.53
CA PRO A 160 -28.61 2.70 -12.48
C PRO A 160 -27.44 3.48 -11.89
N ALA A 161 -26.46 3.82 -12.74
CA ALA A 161 -25.36 4.67 -12.32
C ALA A 161 -25.97 5.85 -11.55
N PRO A 162 -25.58 6.08 -10.28
CA PRO A 162 -26.26 7.08 -9.46
C PRO A 162 -26.29 8.39 -10.25
N GLU A 163 -27.49 8.92 -10.49
CA GLU A 163 -27.77 10.23 -11.09
C GLU A 163 -27.17 11.39 -10.27
N ALA A 164 -26.35 11.10 -9.26
CA ALA A 164 -25.71 12.09 -8.42
C ALA A 164 -24.66 12.94 -9.16
N ASP A 165 -24.19 12.51 -10.35
CA ASP A 165 -23.44 13.39 -11.26
C ASP A 165 -24.37 14.28 -12.12
N ALA A 166 -25.67 13.97 -12.21
CA ALA A 166 -26.63 14.72 -13.05
C ALA A 166 -27.26 15.92 -12.31
N ALA A 167 -27.22 15.95 -10.98
CA ALA A 167 -27.80 17.07 -10.21
C ALA A 167 -26.92 18.33 -10.20
N ASP A 168 -25.66 18.22 -10.64
CA ASP A 168 -24.67 19.30 -10.62
C ASP A 168 -24.14 19.59 -12.04
N ASP A 169 -25.09 19.68 -12.97
CA ASP A 169 -24.94 19.92 -14.42
C ASP A 169 -24.35 21.32 -14.75
N ALA A 170 -23.56 21.89 -13.85
CA ALA A 170 -22.95 23.21 -13.96
C ALA A 170 -21.91 23.30 -15.11
N GLY A 171 -21.69 22.20 -15.84
CA GLY A 171 -20.70 22.09 -16.88
C GLY A 171 -19.26 22.24 -16.35
N PRO A 172 -18.26 22.06 -17.23
CA PRO A 172 -16.89 22.37 -16.90
C PRO A 172 -16.75 23.85 -16.53
N ALA A 173 -15.86 24.16 -15.58
CA ALA A 173 -15.54 25.54 -15.24
C ALA A 173 -15.14 26.33 -16.51
N LYS A 174 -15.73 27.52 -16.70
CA LYS A 174 -15.52 28.34 -17.91
C LYS A 174 -14.05 28.73 -18.14
N ALA A 175 -13.26 28.82 -17.06
CA ALA A 175 -11.82 28.98 -17.08
C ALA A 175 -11.23 28.47 -15.76
N ALA A 176 -10.81 27.20 -15.72
CA ALA A 176 -10.13 26.65 -14.55
C ALA A 176 -8.81 27.41 -14.30
N PRO A 177 -8.46 27.74 -13.04
CA PRO A 177 -7.17 28.34 -12.73
C PRO A 177 -6.03 27.38 -13.11
N PRO A 178 -4.85 27.89 -13.48
CA PRO A 178 -3.72 27.04 -13.83
C PRO A 178 -3.32 26.16 -12.64
N MET A 179 -3.21 24.85 -12.87
CA MET A 179 -2.77 23.92 -11.84
C MET A 179 -1.30 24.14 -11.50
N ARG A 180 -0.99 24.21 -10.21
CA ARG A 180 0.38 24.17 -9.68
C ARG A 180 0.62 22.82 -9.01
N LEU A 181 1.81 22.27 -9.20
CA LEU A 181 2.25 21.03 -8.58
C LEU A 181 3.52 21.29 -7.76
N ASP A 182 3.47 21.02 -6.46
CA ASP A 182 4.64 21.07 -5.58
C ASP A 182 5.05 19.64 -5.23
N VAL A 183 6.33 19.31 -5.45
CA VAL A 183 6.92 18.02 -5.13
C VAL A 183 7.89 18.16 -3.97
N TYR A 184 7.66 17.40 -2.92
CA TYR A 184 8.45 17.35 -1.70
C TYR A 184 9.15 16.01 -1.60
N LEU A 185 10.43 16.01 -1.28
CA LEU A 185 11.08 14.82 -0.76
C LEU A 185 10.67 14.66 0.71
N GLN A 186 10.47 13.42 1.15
CA GLN A 186 10.03 13.13 2.52
C GLN A 186 10.95 13.76 3.59
N GLU A 187 12.26 13.76 3.36
CA GLU A 187 13.26 14.36 4.24
C GLU A 187 13.21 15.90 4.28
N GLU A 188 12.68 16.54 3.24
CA GLU A 188 12.53 18.00 3.13
C GLU A 188 11.25 18.51 3.82
N LEU A 189 10.36 17.62 4.23
CA LEU A 189 9.12 18.01 4.88
C LEU A 189 9.43 18.75 6.19
N PRO A 190 8.73 19.86 6.45
CA PRO A 190 8.97 20.64 7.66
C PRO A 190 8.70 19.79 8.90
N ALA A 191 9.54 19.96 9.92
CA ALA A 191 9.20 19.48 11.25
C ALA A 191 7.92 20.18 11.71
N LEU A 192 7.04 19.44 12.38
CA LEU A 192 5.85 20.02 12.98
C LEU A 192 6.27 21.07 14.03
N PRO A 193 5.78 22.32 13.95
CA PRO A 193 6.16 23.38 14.89
C PRO A 193 5.50 23.23 16.27
N TYR A 194 4.86 22.10 16.55
CA TYR A 194 4.04 21.88 17.74
C TYR A 194 4.73 20.92 18.72
N ALA A 195 4.59 21.22 20.00
CA ALA A 195 4.91 20.26 21.04
C ALA A 195 3.89 19.12 21.03
N TYR A 196 4.35 17.88 20.89
CA TYR A 196 3.49 16.72 20.97
C TYR A 196 2.92 16.58 22.39
N GLN A 197 1.61 16.45 22.47
CA GLN A 197 0.92 16.00 23.67
C GLN A 197 1.42 14.61 24.06
N PRO A 198 1.49 14.28 25.37
CA PRO A 198 1.86 12.94 25.80
C PRO A 198 0.85 11.88 25.36
N GLN A 199 -0.43 12.27 25.22
CA GLN A 199 -1.52 11.38 24.87
C GLN A 199 -2.52 12.07 23.95
N VAL A 200 -3.18 11.26 23.12
CA VAL A 200 -4.34 11.65 22.33
C VAL A 200 -5.55 11.74 23.26
N LEU A 201 -6.30 12.84 23.19
CA LEU A 201 -7.47 13.13 24.02
C LEU A 201 -8.73 13.19 23.16
N ALA A 202 -9.92 12.99 23.74
CA ALA A 202 -11.16 13.07 22.96
C ALA A 202 -11.40 14.44 22.31
N THR A 203 -10.90 15.51 22.93
CA THR A 203 -11.03 16.89 22.45
C THR A 203 -9.87 17.33 21.55
N GLY A 204 -8.78 16.55 21.48
CA GLY A 204 -7.54 17.00 20.87
C GLY A 204 -6.66 15.86 20.38
N ASN A 205 -6.09 16.03 19.20
CA ASN A 205 -5.11 15.13 18.63
C ASN A 205 -3.73 15.28 19.32
N ILE A 206 -2.73 14.55 18.83
CA ILE A 206 -1.37 14.59 19.42
C ILE A 206 -0.71 15.98 19.36
N LEU A 207 -1.23 16.92 18.58
CA LEU A 207 -0.77 18.32 18.51
C LEU A 207 -1.63 19.27 19.36
N GLY A 208 -2.61 18.74 20.09
CA GLY A 208 -3.59 19.54 20.83
C GLY A 208 -4.64 20.23 19.95
N GLN A 209 -4.72 19.90 18.66
CA GLN A 209 -5.70 20.46 17.73
C GLN A 209 -6.95 19.56 17.65
N ARG A 210 -8.06 20.07 17.10
CA ARG A 210 -9.26 19.26 16.89
C ARG A 210 -8.92 17.99 16.08
N PRO A 211 -9.52 16.83 16.40
CA PRO A 211 -9.30 15.60 15.63
C PRO A 211 -9.78 15.80 14.18
N GLN A 212 -9.00 15.33 13.22
CA GLN A 212 -9.32 15.44 11.80
C GLN A 212 -9.88 14.11 11.28
N HIS A 213 -10.97 14.14 10.52
CA HIS A 213 -11.44 12.96 9.80
C HIS A 213 -10.55 12.73 8.58
N ILE A 214 -9.76 11.65 8.61
CA ILE A 214 -8.77 11.37 7.57
C ILE A 214 -9.32 10.30 6.64
N LEU A 215 -9.49 10.63 5.37
CA LEU A 215 -9.75 9.62 4.33
C LEU A 215 -8.42 9.22 3.69
N TYR A 216 -8.09 7.94 3.79
CA TYR A 216 -6.89 7.36 3.19
C TYR A 216 -7.27 6.53 1.96
N LEU A 217 -7.04 7.10 0.79
CA LEU A 217 -7.21 6.43 -0.50
C LEU A 217 -5.89 5.76 -0.86
N TYR A 218 -5.96 4.54 -1.39
CA TYR A 218 -4.75 3.83 -1.75
C TYR A 218 -4.89 3.03 -3.03
N ASN A 219 -3.79 2.95 -3.75
CA ASN A 219 -3.64 2.06 -4.89
C ASN A 219 -3.72 0.60 -4.41
N PHE A 220 -4.85 -0.06 -4.67
CA PHE A 220 -5.10 -1.46 -4.31
C PHE A 220 -4.05 -2.45 -4.85
N PHE A 221 -3.28 -2.03 -5.84
CA PHE A 221 -2.26 -2.84 -6.50
C PHE A 221 -0.84 -2.41 -6.09
N SER A 222 -0.67 -1.58 -5.06
CA SER A 222 0.65 -1.33 -4.48
C SER A 222 1.17 -2.58 -3.80
N SER A 223 2.48 -2.83 -3.87
CA SER A 223 3.15 -3.95 -3.19
C SER A 223 3.04 -3.86 -1.65
N ASN A 224 2.84 -2.66 -1.12
CA ASN A 224 2.54 -2.44 0.30
C ASN A 224 1.16 -2.97 0.65
N ASN A 225 1.12 -3.95 1.56
CA ASN A 225 -0.13 -4.54 2.02
C ASN A 225 -0.94 -3.53 2.86
N LEU A 226 -2.26 -3.69 2.89
CA LEU A 226 -3.14 -2.87 3.71
C LEU A 226 -2.69 -2.87 5.18
N VAL A 227 -2.17 -3.99 5.68
CA VAL A 227 -1.68 -4.12 7.06
C VAL A 227 -0.58 -3.11 7.40
N SER A 228 0.38 -2.86 6.51
CA SER A 228 1.42 -1.87 6.74
C SER A 228 0.83 -0.45 6.78
N LYS A 229 -0.21 -0.20 5.98
CA LYS A 229 -0.92 1.09 5.95
C LYS A 229 -1.78 1.30 7.20
N LEU A 230 -2.35 0.23 7.76
CA LEU A 230 -3.08 0.27 9.02
C LEU A 230 -2.16 0.55 10.22
N LYS A 231 -0.89 0.13 10.17
CA LYS A 231 0.10 0.41 11.23
C LYS A 231 0.61 1.86 11.27
N SER A 232 0.11 2.71 10.39
CA SER A 232 0.57 4.10 10.24
C SER A 232 0.29 5.00 11.46
N GLY A 233 1.10 6.07 11.56
CA GLY A 233 0.98 7.09 12.59
C GLY A 233 -0.27 7.98 12.52
N TRP A 234 -1.09 7.87 11.45
CA TRP A 234 -2.24 8.74 11.18
C TRP A 234 -3.28 8.77 12.31
N ARG A 235 -3.41 7.65 13.03
CA ARG A 235 -4.35 7.49 14.15
C ARG A 235 -4.11 8.47 15.30
N ARG A 236 -2.98 9.16 15.34
CA ARG A 236 -2.72 10.19 16.36
C ARG A 236 -3.34 11.54 16.02
N PHE A 237 -3.80 11.73 14.78
CA PHE A 237 -4.36 12.99 14.28
C PHE A 237 -5.89 13.02 14.23
N GLY A 238 -6.53 11.86 14.16
CA GLY A 238 -7.99 11.70 14.14
C GLY A 238 -8.42 10.34 13.57
N PRO A 239 -9.74 10.07 13.49
CA PRO A 239 -10.25 8.82 12.94
C PRO A 239 -9.86 8.67 11.47
N VAL A 240 -9.45 7.46 11.09
CA VAL A 240 -8.96 7.17 9.73
C VAL A 240 -9.91 6.21 9.03
N TYR A 241 -10.34 6.58 7.83
CA TYR A 241 -11.26 5.82 7.02
C TYR A 241 -10.55 5.32 5.76
N PHE A 242 -10.69 4.03 5.48
CA PHE A 242 -10.14 3.36 4.31
C PHE A 242 -11.27 2.77 3.48
N LEU A 243 -11.16 2.89 2.16
CA LEU A 243 -11.93 2.05 1.24
C LEU A 243 -11.09 0.83 0.93
N GLY A 244 -11.57 -0.34 1.35
CA GLY A 244 -10.87 -1.59 1.18
C GLY A 244 -11.16 -2.24 -0.17
N SER A 245 -10.16 -2.93 -0.72
CA SER A 245 -10.40 -3.86 -1.80
C SER A 245 -11.05 -5.11 -1.20
N PRO A 246 -12.04 -5.70 -1.88
CA PRO A 246 -12.52 -7.04 -1.56
C PRO A 246 -11.39 -8.10 -1.46
N GLN A 247 -10.25 -7.88 -2.12
CA GLN A 247 -9.08 -8.74 -1.99
C GLN A 247 -8.52 -8.75 -0.55
N ASP A 248 -8.74 -7.68 0.22
CA ASP A 248 -8.30 -7.56 1.61
C ASP A 248 -9.01 -8.57 2.54
N ILE A 249 -10.22 -9.04 2.17
CA ILE A 249 -10.91 -10.13 2.90
C ILE A 249 -10.07 -11.42 2.86
N SER A 250 -9.45 -11.72 1.72
CA SER A 250 -8.66 -12.94 1.55
C SER A 250 -7.44 -12.97 2.48
N PHE A 251 -6.89 -11.80 2.81
CA PHE A 251 -5.75 -11.69 3.72
C PHE A 251 -6.12 -12.02 5.16
N HIS A 252 -7.25 -11.51 5.66
CA HIS A 252 -7.68 -11.76 7.04
C HIS A 252 -8.32 -13.15 7.24
N HIS A 253 -8.84 -13.74 6.17
CA HIS A 253 -9.60 -14.99 6.23
C HIS A 253 -9.00 -16.13 5.39
N THR A 254 -7.69 -16.11 5.11
CA THR A 254 -7.03 -17.14 4.25
C THR A 254 -7.40 -18.57 4.68
N PHE A 255 -7.52 -18.84 5.99
CA PHE A 255 -7.85 -20.15 6.55
C PHE A 255 -9.32 -20.34 6.95
N SER A 256 -10.18 -19.34 6.76
CA SER A 256 -11.60 -19.48 7.08
C SER A 256 -12.28 -20.38 6.05
N LEU A 257 -12.83 -21.51 6.52
CA LEU A 257 -13.62 -22.42 5.68
C LEU A 257 -14.90 -21.76 5.14
N SER A 258 -15.37 -20.65 5.75
CA SER A 258 -16.61 -19.98 5.37
C SER A 258 -16.37 -18.58 4.78
N VAL A 259 -15.83 -18.56 3.56
CA VAL A 259 -15.73 -17.34 2.74
C VAL A 259 -17.10 -16.67 2.57
N LYS A 260 -18.19 -17.46 2.48
CA LYS A 260 -19.55 -16.92 2.38
C LYS A 260 -19.91 -16.05 3.59
N LYS A 261 -19.58 -16.49 4.80
CA LYS A 261 -19.86 -15.75 6.04
C LYS A 261 -19.05 -14.45 6.09
N ALA A 262 -17.75 -14.53 5.82
CA ALA A 262 -16.88 -13.35 5.77
C ALA A 262 -17.35 -12.33 4.72
N VAL A 263 -17.70 -12.81 3.51
CA VAL A 263 -18.27 -11.96 2.46
C VAL A 263 -19.58 -11.31 2.91
N SER A 264 -20.47 -12.04 3.58
CA SER A 264 -21.75 -11.47 4.03
C SER A 264 -21.63 -10.52 5.21
N SER A 265 -20.62 -10.68 6.08
CA SER A 265 -20.43 -9.82 7.25
C SER A 265 -19.59 -8.59 6.96
N GLU A 266 -18.60 -8.71 6.06
CA GLU A 266 -17.63 -7.65 5.81
C GLU A 266 -17.94 -6.84 4.55
N LEU A 267 -18.51 -7.44 3.48
CA LEU A 267 -18.81 -6.68 2.26
C LEU A 267 -20.06 -5.83 2.42
N LEU A 268 -19.92 -4.56 2.11
CA LEU A 268 -21.00 -3.59 2.05
C LEU A 268 -21.65 -3.72 0.67
N LEU A 269 -22.78 -4.42 0.61
CA LEU A 269 -23.39 -4.84 -0.66
C LEU A 269 -24.23 -3.75 -1.34
N ASN A 270 -24.64 -2.72 -0.61
CA ASN A 270 -25.47 -1.63 -1.12
C ASN A 270 -25.16 -0.32 -0.36
N PRO A 271 -25.61 0.84 -0.90
CA PRO A 271 -25.42 2.15 -0.26
C PRO A 271 -25.92 2.25 1.19
N GLN A 272 -27.08 1.65 1.49
CA GLN A 272 -27.66 1.70 2.84
C GLN A 272 -26.78 0.99 3.87
N ALA A 273 -26.28 -0.21 3.56
CA ALA A 273 -25.37 -0.95 4.42
C ALA A 273 -24.07 -0.18 4.68
N PHE A 274 -23.60 0.59 3.68
CA PHE A 274 -22.46 1.49 3.85
C PHE A 274 -22.79 2.59 4.87
N ASP A 275 -23.93 3.25 4.73
CA ASP A 275 -24.35 4.34 5.62
C ASP A 275 -24.54 3.86 7.06
N GLU A 276 -25.17 2.70 7.25
CA GLU A 276 -25.33 2.07 8.57
C GLU A 276 -23.97 1.77 9.21
N ARG A 277 -23.02 1.22 8.43
CA ARG A 277 -21.66 0.94 8.91
C ARG A 277 -20.89 2.22 9.24
N LEU A 278 -21.02 3.26 8.42
CA LEU A 278 -20.36 4.55 8.65
C LEU A 278 -20.94 5.25 9.87
N ALA A 279 -22.26 5.23 10.06
CA ALA A 279 -22.90 5.81 11.24
C ALA A 279 -22.53 5.09 12.55
N ALA A 280 -22.29 3.78 12.48
CA ALA A 280 -21.85 2.98 13.62
C ALA A 280 -20.33 3.04 13.87
N ALA A 281 -19.56 3.72 13.02
CA ALA A 281 -18.11 3.80 13.15
C ALA A 281 -17.71 4.57 14.42
N PRO A 282 -16.91 3.99 15.34
CA PRO A 282 -16.41 4.72 16.47
C PRO A 282 -15.51 5.88 16.00
N THR A 283 -15.57 6.99 16.73
CA THR A 283 -14.71 8.17 16.51
C THR A 283 -13.92 8.56 17.76
N ALA A 284 -14.27 8.00 18.92
CA ALA A 284 -13.56 8.28 20.17
C ALA A 284 -12.16 7.65 20.17
N PRO A 285 -11.15 8.32 20.74
CA PRO A 285 -9.80 7.78 20.79
C PRO A 285 -9.72 6.58 21.74
N LEU A 286 -8.85 5.64 21.38
CA LEU A 286 -8.46 4.52 22.21
C LEU A 286 -7.32 4.94 23.16
N PRO A 287 -7.37 4.53 24.44
CA PRO A 287 -6.32 4.87 25.39
C PRO A 287 -4.98 4.17 25.05
N PRO A 288 -3.85 4.69 25.58
CA PRO A 288 -2.56 4.01 25.47
C PRO A 288 -2.60 2.56 25.98
N GLY A 289 -1.92 1.66 25.27
CA GLY A 289 -1.81 0.24 25.61
C GLY A 289 -2.91 -0.64 25.02
N GLU A 290 -3.86 -0.10 24.26
CA GLU A 290 -4.88 -0.91 23.58
C GLU A 290 -4.28 -1.84 22.52
N LYS A 291 -4.81 -3.06 22.45
CA LYS A 291 -4.29 -4.13 21.55
C LYS A 291 -4.41 -3.76 20.08
N ASP A 292 -5.41 -2.96 19.74
CA ASP A 292 -5.64 -2.50 18.38
C ASP A 292 -4.68 -1.38 17.97
N LEU A 293 -3.91 -0.81 18.90
CA LEU A 293 -2.89 0.21 18.62
C LEU A 293 -1.52 -0.44 18.42
N THR A 294 -0.76 0.07 17.47
CA THR A 294 0.62 -0.37 17.20
C THR A 294 1.57 0.81 17.14
N GLY A 295 2.87 0.55 17.28
CA GLY A 295 3.91 1.58 17.16
C GLY A 295 3.73 2.70 18.18
N VAL A 296 3.93 3.95 17.77
CA VAL A 296 3.85 5.12 18.67
C VAL A 296 2.42 5.36 19.18
N SER A 297 1.40 4.97 18.42
CA SER A 297 0.00 5.05 18.86
C SER A 297 -0.27 4.13 20.07
N TYR A 298 0.44 3.01 20.21
CA TYR A 298 0.32 2.16 21.41
C TYR A 298 0.75 2.91 22.68
N LEU A 299 1.74 3.82 22.56
CA LEU A 299 2.27 4.58 23.69
C LEU A 299 1.47 5.86 23.99
N SER A 300 0.89 6.48 22.97
CA SER A 300 0.21 7.78 23.05
C SER A 300 -1.31 7.69 22.97
N GLY A 301 -1.87 6.50 22.75
CA GLY A 301 -3.26 6.36 22.35
C GLY A 301 -3.45 6.66 20.86
N GLY A 302 -4.67 6.49 20.38
CA GLY A 302 -4.98 6.80 18.99
C GLY A 302 -6.43 6.58 18.63
N TYR A 303 -6.89 7.30 17.62
CA TYR A 303 -8.22 7.19 17.06
C TYR A 303 -8.43 5.86 16.31
N PRO A 304 -9.67 5.40 16.17
CA PRO A 304 -9.99 4.17 15.45
C PRO A 304 -9.70 4.29 13.95
N GLN A 305 -9.42 3.14 13.34
CA GLN A 305 -9.36 2.99 11.88
C GLN A 305 -10.55 2.16 11.42
N GLN A 306 -11.17 2.56 10.31
CA GLN A 306 -12.33 1.89 9.75
C GLN A 306 -12.06 1.52 8.31
N LEU A 307 -12.18 0.23 8.01
CA LEU A 307 -12.06 -0.31 6.67
C LEU A 307 -13.46 -0.61 6.14
N PHE A 308 -13.83 0.02 5.03
CA PHE A 308 -15.10 -0.23 4.34
C PHE A 308 -14.84 -1.05 3.08
N LEU A 309 -15.23 -2.32 3.12
CA LEU A 309 -15.05 -3.25 1.99
C LEU A 309 -16.26 -3.17 1.08
N CYS A 310 -16.18 -2.29 0.08
CA CYS A 310 -17.30 -2.02 -0.82
C CYS A 310 -17.35 -3.01 -1.99
N THR A 311 -18.54 -3.13 -2.59
CA THR A 311 -18.74 -3.78 -3.88
C THR A 311 -18.90 -2.73 -4.98
N ASP A 312 -18.96 -3.15 -6.24
CA ASP A 312 -19.21 -2.22 -7.36
C ASP A 312 -20.51 -1.42 -7.18
N ALA A 313 -21.50 -1.97 -6.46
CA ALA A 313 -22.80 -1.35 -6.19
C ALA A 313 -22.77 -0.28 -5.08
N SER A 314 -21.77 -0.29 -4.20
CA SER A 314 -21.70 0.59 -3.02
C SER A 314 -20.47 1.47 -2.99
N TRP A 315 -19.42 1.13 -3.75
CA TRP A 315 -18.13 1.82 -3.68
C TRP A 315 -18.23 3.29 -4.02
N ARG A 316 -18.91 3.67 -5.11
CA ARG A 316 -19.08 5.09 -5.49
C ARG A 316 -19.78 5.89 -4.40
N HIS A 317 -20.89 5.36 -3.88
CA HIS A 317 -21.60 5.97 -2.75
C HIS A 317 -20.69 6.10 -1.52
N GLY A 318 -19.95 5.05 -1.20
CA GLY A 318 -19.01 5.04 -0.08
C GLY A 318 -17.91 6.10 -0.23
N VAL A 319 -17.34 6.24 -1.42
CA VAL A 319 -16.41 7.33 -1.74
C VAL A 319 -17.07 8.67 -1.46
N MET A 320 -18.22 8.97 -2.07
CA MET A 320 -18.90 10.26 -1.90
C MET A 320 -19.17 10.60 -0.44
N ARG A 321 -19.63 9.62 0.35
CA ARG A 321 -19.92 9.80 1.78
C ARG A 321 -18.67 10.04 2.61
N LEU A 322 -17.57 9.34 2.33
CA LEU A 322 -16.30 9.56 3.04
C LEU A 322 -15.66 10.89 2.67
N PHE A 323 -15.77 11.32 1.42
CA PHE A 323 -15.30 12.63 0.99
C PHE A 323 -16.06 13.77 1.65
N ALA A 324 -17.38 13.65 1.80
CA ALA A 324 -18.18 14.64 2.52
C ALA A 324 -17.85 14.72 4.02
N LEU A 325 -17.32 13.64 4.60
CA LEU A 325 -16.90 13.57 6.00
C LEU A 325 -15.45 14.04 6.22
N ALA A 326 -14.58 13.85 5.22
CA ALA A 326 -13.15 14.02 5.38
C ALA A 326 -12.74 15.49 5.56
N ASP A 327 -11.97 15.77 6.60
CA ASP A 327 -11.25 17.03 6.78
C ASP A 327 -9.95 17.04 5.95
N VAL A 328 -9.32 15.87 5.80
CA VAL A 328 -8.05 15.67 5.10
C VAL A 328 -8.11 14.39 4.27
N VAL A 329 -7.56 14.43 3.07
CA VAL A 329 -7.41 13.25 2.20
C VAL A 329 -5.94 12.93 1.96
N ILE A 330 -5.54 11.68 2.18
CA ILE A 330 -4.24 11.16 1.80
C ILE A 330 -4.43 10.20 0.64
N ILE A 331 -3.75 10.45 -0.47
CA ILE A 331 -3.82 9.63 -1.68
C ILE A 331 -2.51 8.88 -1.81
N ASP A 332 -2.48 7.61 -1.44
CA ASP A 332 -1.35 6.73 -1.67
C ASP A 332 -1.35 6.22 -3.12
N ALA A 333 -0.65 6.96 -3.97
CA ALA A 333 -0.42 6.65 -5.37
C ALA A 333 0.88 5.88 -5.60
N THR A 334 1.46 5.25 -4.56
CA THR A 334 2.67 4.43 -4.73
C THR A 334 2.46 3.34 -5.77
N ALA A 335 3.47 3.15 -6.63
CA ALA A 335 3.40 2.27 -7.80
C ALA A 335 2.22 2.58 -8.76
N TYR A 336 1.78 3.83 -8.85
CA TYR A 336 0.77 4.24 -9.84
C TYR A 336 1.27 4.01 -11.27
N ALA A 337 0.36 3.51 -12.11
CA ALA A 337 0.55 3.37 -13.54
C ALA A 337 -0.78 3.67 -14.26
N PRO A 338 -0.77 4.30 -15.45
CA PRO A 338 -1.99 4.73 -16.16
C PRO A 338 -3.00 3.63 -16.47
N ALA A 339 -2.54 2.38 -16.56
CA ALA A 339 -3.40 1.22 -16.80
C ALA A 339 -4.40 0.95 -15.65
N ARG A 340 -4.26 1.63 -14.50
CA ARG A 340 -5.08 1.47 -13.29
C ARG A 340 -6.17 2.53 -13.21
N SER A 341 -7.26 2.34 -13.96
CA SER A 341 -8.34 3.34 -14.12
C SER A 341 -9.07 3.74 -12.84
N GLY A 342 -9.03 2.93 -11.77
CA GLY A 342 -9.72 3.22 -10.50
C GLY A 342 -9.26 4.52 -9.86
N LEU A 343 -7.93 4.72 -9.74
CA LEU A 343 -7.38 5.93 -9.13
C LEU A 343 -7.66 7.18 -9.98
N ASN A 344 -7.78 7.04 -11.31
CA ASN A 344 -8.03 8.17 -12.21
C ASN A 344 -9.40 8.80 -11.98
N TRP A 345 -10.41 7.98 -11.65
CA TRP A 345 -11.73 8.48 -11.25
C TRP A 345 -11.67 9.16 -9.89
N GLU A 346 -10.99 8.55 -8.91
CA GLU A 346 -10.81 9.12 -7.57
C GLU A 346 -10.09 10.49 -7.62
N ILE A 347 -9.08 10.65 -8.47
CA ILE A 347 -8.39 11.95 -8.68
C ILE A 347 -9.37 13.04 -9.13
N GLY A 348 -10.24 12.73 -10.09
CA GLY A 348 -11.28 13.68 -10.53
C GLY A 348 -12.25 14.02 -9.41
N PHE A 349 -12.60 13.04 -8.59
CA PHE A 349 -13.47 13.25 -7.44
C PHE A 349 -12.83 14.16 -6.39
N VAL A 350 -11.55 13.92 -6.04
CA VAL A 350 -10.76 14.76 -5.11
C VAL A 350 -10.73 16.20 -5.60
N VAL A 351 -10.34 16.42 -6.85
CA VAL A 351 -10.21 17.76 -7.44
C VAL A 351 -11.53 18.54 -7.37
N ASN A 352 -12.67 17.85 -7.45
CA ASN A 352 -13.99 18.49 -7.43
C ASN A 352 -14.58 18.71 -6.04
N HIS A 353 -14.08 18.03 -4.99
CA HIS A 353 -14.72 18.01 -3.67
C HIS A 353 -13.81 18.44 -2.52
N ILE A 354 -12.50 18.33 -2.68
CA ILE A 354 -11.52 18.63 -1.64
C ILE A 354 -10.59 19.72 -2.15
N ALA A 355 -10.46 20.77 -1.36
CA ALA A 355 -9.54 21.84 -1.67
C ALA A 355 -8.09 21.32 -1.60
N SER A 356 -7.26 21.75 -2.57
CA SER A 356 -5.89 21.28 -2.80
C SER A 356 -5.02 21.28 -1.55
N GLU A 357 -5.24 22.23 -0.65
CA GLU A 357 -4.48 22.37 0.57
C GLU A 357 -4.81 21.32 1.63
N LYS A 358 -5.95 20.64 1.51
CA LYS A 358 -6.44 19.60 2.42
C LYS A 358 -6.13 18.17 1.95
N PHE A 359 -5.34 18.01 0.89
CA PHE A 359 -4.87 16.69 0.49
C PHE A 359 -3.39 16.64 0.12
N ALA A 360 -2.83 15.45 0.22
CA ALA A 360 -1.47 15.14 -0.21
C ALA A 360 -1.44 13.81 -0.95
N VAL A 361 -0.57 13.72 -1.95
CA VAL A 361 -0.40 12.52 -2.79
C VAL A 361 0.94 11.89 -2.47
N LEU A 362 0.93 10.66 -1.98
CA LEU A 362 2.14 9.89 -1.70
C LEU A 362 2.58 9.16 -2.95
N VAL A 363 3.84 9.33 -3.33
CA VAL A 363 4.45 8.67 -4.49
C VAL A 363 5.77 8.03 -4.07
N ASN A 364 6.28 7.08 -4.85
CA ASN A 364 7.60 6.47 -4.65
C ASN A 364 8.38 6.40 -5.97
N ALA A 365 9.55 5.75 -5.93
CA ALA A 365 10.39 5.53 -7.12
C ALA A 365 9.70 4.69 -8.20
N GLU A 366 8.75 3.82 -7.83
CA GLU A 366 8.00 2.97 -8.75
C GLU A 366 6.77 3.68 -9.38
N THR A 367 6.48 4.90 -8.95
CA THR A 367 5.33 5.66 -9.43
C THR A 367 5.69 6.34 -10.75
N ASP A 368 4.86 6.17 -11.78
CA ASP A 368 4.90 7.02 -12.97
C ASP A 368 4.39 8.43 -12.62
N GLN A 369 5.27 9.25 -12.03
CA GLN A 369 4.95 10.59 -11.53
C GLN A 369 4.53 11.54 -12.64
N VAL A 370 5.08 11.36 -13.85
CA VAL A 370 4.74 12.17 -15.03
C VAL A 370 3.31 11.89 -15.44
N ALA A 371 2.94 10.62 -15.60
CA ALA A 371 1.58 10.26 -15.98
C ALA A 371 0.57 10.58 -14.86
N LEU A 372 0.96 10.45 -13.59
CA LEU A 372 0.12 10.86 -12.46
C LEU A 372 -0.13 12.37 -12.47
N GLY A 373 0.92 13.18 -12.64
CA GLY A 373 0.81 14.63 -12.71
C GLY A 373 -0.02 15.08 -13.91
N ASN A 374 0.14 14.46 -15.07
CA ASN A 374 -0.71 14.69 -16.25
C ASN A 374 -2.18 14.35 -15.96
N GLN A 375 -2.45 13.27 -15.23
CA GLN A 375 -3.81 12.91 -14.85
C GLN A 375 -4.44 13.97 -13.93
N PHE A 376 -3.68 14.53 -12.97
CA PHE A 376 -4.14 15.66 -12.17
C PHE A 376 -4.40 16.89 -13.02
N ARG A 377 -3.50 17.26 -13.95
CA ARG A 377 -3.69 18.40 -14.87
C ARG A 377 -4.96 18.26 -15.68
N GLU A 378 -5.19 17.08 -16.27
CA GLU A 378 -6.40 16.77 -17.04
C GLU A 378 -7.66 16.95 -16.19
N LYS A 379 -7.69 16.37 -14.98
CA LYS A 379 -8.86 16.47 -14.09
C LYS A 379 -9.06 17.87 -13.52
N TRP A 380 -7.98 18.61 -13.31
CA TRP A 380 -8.02 20.01 -12.90
C TRP A 380 -8.59 20.91 -14.00
N ALA A 381 -8.14 20.75 -15.25
CA ALA A 381 -8.68 21.49 -16.38
C ALA A 381 -10.16 21.17 -16.64
N ALA A 382 -10.59 19.94 -16.34
CA ALA A 382 -11.98 19.48 -16.45
C ALA A 382 -12.77 19.61 -15.14
N MET A 383 -12.31 20.39 -14.16
CA MET A 383 -13.02 20.53 -12.89
C MET A 383 -14.39 21.18 -13.07
N ARG A 384 -15.33 20.83 -12.20
CA ARG A 384 -16.66 21.44 -12.17
C ARG A 384 -16.58 22.90 -11.71
N ALA A 385 -17.54 23.72 -12.16
CA ALA A 385 -17.62 25.12 -11.75
C ALA A 385 -17.69 25.29 -10.21
N GLY A 386 -18.38 24.39 -9.51
CA GLY A 386 -18.49 24.36 -8.04
C GLY A 386 -17.33 23.69 -7.30
N SER A 387 -16.22 23.38 -7.97
CA SER A 387 -15.05 22.83 -7.29
C SER A 387 -14.49 23.85 -6.30
N PRO A 388 -14.06 23.42 -5.08
CA PRO A 388 -13.36 24.32 -4.17
C PRO A 388 -12.00 24.81 -4.71
N ASN A 389 -11.51 24.17 -5.77
CA ASN A 389 -10.28 24.53 -6.46
C ASN A 389 -10.51 25.48 -7.65
N ASN A 390 -11.76 25.80 -7.99
CA ASN A 390 -12.08 26.75 -9.05
C ASN A 390 -12.01 28.20 -8.54
N ARG A 391 -10.86 28.58 -8.00
CA ARG A 391 -10.57 29.90 -7.42
C ARG A 391 -9.15 30.36 -7.79
N PRO A 392 -8.90 31.67 -7.98
CA PRO A 392 -7.58 32.16 -8.40
C PRO A 392 -6.44 31.85 -7.42
N ASP A 393 -6.76 31.70 -6.14
CA ASP A 393 -5.85 31.43 -5.02
C ASP A 393 -5.78 29.95 -4.64
N ALA A 394 -6.27 29.05 -5.51
CA ALA A 394 -6.18 27.61 -5.27
C ALA A 394 -4.72 27.20 -5.01
N GLY A 395 -4.51 26.44 -3.94
CA GLY A 395 -3.21 25.92 -3.56
C GLY A 395 -2.65 24.92 -4.59
N PRO A 396 -1.36 24.59 -4.46
CA PRO A 396 -0.75 23.57 -5.30
C PRO A 396 -1.21 22.17 -4.89
N VAL A 397 -1.32 21.27 -5.87
CA VAL A 397 -1.33 19.83 -5.60
C VAL A 397 0.03 19.43 -5.03
N ARG A 398 0.05 18.67 -3.93
CA ARG A 398 1.31 18.30 -3.25
C ARG A 398 1.64 16.83 -3.43
N PHE A 399 2.74 16.54 -4.11
CA PHE A 399 3.31 15.20 -4.18
C PHE A 399 4.38 15.06 -3.11
N VAL A 400 4.29 14.00 -2.32
CA VAL A 400 5.26 13.64 -1.29
C VAL A 400 5.95 12.36 -1.73
N VAL A 401 7.20 12.49 -2.11
CA VAL A 401 8.05 11.40 -2.58
C VAL A 401 8.59 10.65 -1.39
N LEU A 402 8.02 9.47 -1.14
CA LEU A 402 8.41 8.57 -0.06
C LEU A 402 9.78 7.95 -0.36
N LYS A 403 10.61 7.90 0.68
CA LYS A 403 11.90 7.21 0.61
C LYS A 403 11.64 5.70 0.57
N GLN A 404 12.16 5.03 -0.45
CA GLN A 404 12.14 3.57 -0.47
C GLN A 404 13.01 3.07 0.68
N LYS A 405 12.39 2.40 1.66
CA LYS A 405 13.15 1.77 2.76
C LYS A 405 14.02 0.70 2.12
N ASP A 406 15.32 0.85 2.26
CA ASP A 406 16.26 -0.19 1.86
C ASP A 406 15.85 -1.48 2.60
N PRO A 407 15.46 -2.55 1.88
CA PRO A 407 15.03 -3.79 2.49
C PRO A 407 16.03 -4.30 3.53
N GLN A 408 17.34 -4.06 3.32
CA GLN A 408 18.40 -4.48 4.23
C GLN A 408 18.33 -3.78 5.59
N GLN A 409 17.95 -2.49 5.62
CA GLN A 409 17.81 -1.75 6.87
C GLN A 409 16.64 -2.23 7.72
N SER A 410 15.58 -2.75 7.10
CA SER A 410 14.42 -3.28 7.83
C SER A 410 14.74 -4.58 8.58
N THR A 411 15.58 -5.45 8.00
CA THR A 411 16.05 -6.68 8.62
C THR A 411 16.98 -6.39 9.79
N GLN A 412 17.96 -5.50 9.62
CA GLN A 412 18.87 -5.11 10.71
C GLN A 412 18.13 -4.45 11.88
N ARG A 413 17.14 -3.58 11.63
CA ARG A 413 16.31 -3.00 12.72
C ARG A 413 15.48 -4.06 13.44
N SER A 414 14.95 -5.05 12.73
CA SER A 414 14.13 -6.11 13.33
C SER A 414 14.97 -7.06 14.19
N GLU A 415 16.19 -7.40 13.77
CA GLU A 415 17.13 -8.20 14.57
C GLU A 415 17.58 -7.46 15.83
N THR A 416 17.82 -6.14 15.73
CA THR A 416 18.20 -5.32 16.89
C THR A 416 17.02 -5.12 17.86
N ALA A 417 15.78 -5.10 17.36
CA ALA A 417 14.57 -4.97 18.17
C ALA A 417 14.09 -6.29 18.81
N ALA A 418 14.63 -7.44 18.40
CA ALA A 418 14.29 -8.76 18.93
C ALA A 418 15.00 -9.10 20.26
N ALA A 419 15.68 -8.14 20.89
CA ALA A 419 16.10 -8.29 22.29
C ALA A 419 14.87 -8.65 23.15
N PRO A 420 14.99 -9.62 24.08
CA PRO A 420 13.85 -10.14 24.83
C PRO A 420 13.10 -9.00 25.50
N GLN A 421 11.81 -8.84 25.16
CA GLN A 421 10.96 -7.89 25.86
C GLN A 421 10.93 -8.31 27.33
N PRO A 422 11.47 -7.50 28.26
CA PRO A 422 11.37 -7.84 29.67
C PRO A 422 9.89 -7.90 30.02
N GLU A 423 9.47 -8.99 30.68
CA GLU A 423 8.12 -9.09 31.25
C GLU A 423 7.90 -7.85 32.12
N ASN A 424 6.97 -6.98 31.70
CA ASN A 424 6.78 -5.66 32.30
C ASN A 424 6.36 -5.81 33.76
N PRO A 425 7.19 -5.43 34.75
CA PRO A 425 6.70 -5.31 36.12
C PRO A 425 5.71 -4.13 36.18
N PRO A 426 4.58 -4.27 36.90
CA PRO A 426 3.62 -3.17 37.06
C PRO A 426 4.28 -2.01 37.82
N GLY A 427 4.66 -0.94 37.10
CA GLY A 427 5.26 0.27 37.70
C GLY A 427 6.15 1.12 36.80
N LEU A 428 6.67 0.57 35.68
CA LEU A 428 7.68 1.27 34.85
C LEU A 428 7.14 2.06 33.63
N ARG A 429 5.81 2.17 33.47
CA ARG A 429 5.18 2.91 32.36
C ARG A 429 5.72 4.36 32.17
N PRO A 430 5.93 5.17 33.21
CA PRO A 430 6.43 6.54 33.05
C PRO A 430 7.87 6.59 32.51
N LEU A 431 8.72 5.65 32.93
CA LEU A 431 10.12 5.57 32.52
C LEU A 431 10.21 5.11 31.05
N PHE A 432 9.38 4.16 30.64
CA PHE A 432 9.33 3.66 29.26
C PHE A 432 8.84 4.74 28.29
N CYS A 433 7.85 5.56 28.67
CA CYS A 433 7.42 6.70 27.85
C CYS A 433 8.51 7.78 27.71
N THR A 434 9.32 7.98 28.75
CA THR A 434 10.42 8.95 28.74
C THR A 434 11.59 8.47 27.87
N LEU A 435 11.96 7.18 27.99
CA LEU A 435 12.98 6.54 27.15
C LEU A 435 12.52 6.40 25.70
N ALA A 436 11.27 6.01 25.45
CA ALA A 436 10.73 5.96 24.08
C ALA A 436 10.73 7.35 23.42
N ARG A 437 10.42 8.42 24.17
CA ARG A 437 10.56 9.81 23.69
C ARG A 437 11.99 10.17 23.31
N GLN A 438 12.98 9.73 24.09
CA GLN A 438 14.40 9.97 23.79
C GLN A 438 14.93 9.05 22.68
N MET A 439 14.31 7.88 22.47
CA MET A 439 14.68 6.87 21.46
C MET A 439 13.87 6.94 20.16
N LEU A 440 12.95 7.89 20.01
CA LEU A 440 12.24 8.17 18.75
C LEU A 440 12.75 9.47 18.09
N PRO A 441 14.06 9.60 17.74
CA PRO A 441 14.57 10.77 17.02
C PRO A 441 14.07 10.84 15.57
N ASP A 442 13.54 9.74 15.03
CA ASP A 442 12.82 9.75 13.77
C ASP A 442 11.37 10.20 14.06
N VAL A 443 11.13 11.52 13.94
CA VAL A 443 9.76 12.03 13.74
C VAL A 443 9.09 11.13 12.71
N LEU A 444 7.99 10.49 13.10
CA LEU A 444 7.32 9.51 12.24
C LEU A 444 7.04 10.17 10.88
N GLU A 445 7.33 9.45 9.80
CA GLU A 445 7.28 9.95 8.43
C GLU A 445 5.90 10.58 8.14
N GLU A 446 4.86 9.96 8.70
CA GLU A 446 3.47 10.41 8.64
C GLU A 446 3.23 11.74 9.34
N ASP A 447 3.95 12.07 10.42
CA ASP A 447 3.79 13.33 11.15
C ASP A 447 4.21 14.51 10.31
N ARG A 448 5.31 14.36 9.57
CA ARG A 448 5.81 15.42 8.69
C ARG A 448 4.86 15.64 7.51
N ILE A 449 4.31 14.56 6.95
CA ILE A 449 3.31 14.65 5.88
C ILE A 449 2.04 15.31 6.40
N PHE A 450 1.56 14.93 7.59
CA PHE A 450 0.40 15.56 8.19
C PHE A 450 0.66 17.04 8.47
N GLY A 451 1.87 17.37 8.93
CA GLY A 451 2.30 18.76 9.12
C GLY A 451 2.26 19.60 7.85
N LEU A 452 2.64 19.04 6.71
CA LEU A 452 2.52 19.71 5.42
C LEU A 452 1.05 20.08 5.13
N VAL A 453 0.11 19.18 5.39
CA VAL A 453 -1.32 19.43 5.17
C VAL A 453 -1.88 20.44 6.17
N MET A 454 -1.55 20.30 7.45
CA MET A 454 -2.09 21.18 8.52
C MET A 454 -1.54 22.61 8.45
N THR A 455 -0.26 22.79 8.13
CA THR A 455 0.34 24.12 8.01
C THR A 455 -0.24 24.91 6.84
N ALA A 456 -0.59 24.23 5.74
CA ALA A 456 -1.27 24.84 4.62
C ALA A 456 -2.67 25.36 4.99
N GLN A 457 -3.44 24.58 5.77
CA GLN A 457 -4.75 25.00 6.27
C GLN A 457 -4.66 26.22 7.19
N ALA A 458 -3.62 26.27 8.04
CA ALA A 458 -3.40 27.40 8.94
C ALA A 458 -3.07 28.69 8.19
N ALA A 459 -2.25 28.61 7.13
CA ALA A 459 -1.90 29.76 6.30
C ALA A 459 -3.13 30.36 5.60
N GLU A 460 -4.03 29.51 5.10
CA GLU A 460 -5.28 29.96 4.47
C GLU A 460 -6.28 30.54 5.48
N SER A 461 -6.37 29.93 6.67
CA SER A 461 -7.20 30.47 7.76
C SER A 461 -6.73 31.85 8.20
N ALA A 462 -5.41 32.11 8.16
CA ALA A 462 -4.84 33.42 8.46
C ALA A 462 -5.10 34.45 7.36
N LEU A 463 -5.16 34.03 6.09
CA LEU A 463 -5.49 34.91 4.95
C LEU A 463 -6.98 35.27 4.91
N THR A 464 -7.85 34.36 5.35
CA THR A 464 -9.31 34.54 5.32
C THR A 464 -9.88 35.17 6.60
N ALA A 465 -9.10 35.19 7.70
CA ALA A 465 -9.50 35.91 8.91
C ALA A 465 -9.71 37.39 8.55
N PRO A 466 -10.94 37.94 8.68
CA PRO A 466 -11.19 39.34 8.37
C PRO A 466 -10.22 40.13 9.22
N THR A 467 -9.39 40.95 8.56
CA THR A 467 -8.55 41.91 9.26
C THR A 467 -9.52 42.72 10.10
N ALA A 468 -9.57 42.43 11.39
CA ALA A 468 -10.41 43.17 12.32
C ALA A 468 -9.81 44.57 12.33
N VAL A 469 -10.29 45.41 11.41
CA VAL A 469 -9.99 46.83 11.38
C VAL A 469 -10.50 47.31 12.71
N SER A 470 -9.55 47.48 13.64
CA SER A 470 -9.80 48.07 14.94
C SER A 470 -10.32 49.47 14.65
N ALA A 471 -11.64 49.60 14.60
CA ALA A 471 -12.35 50.86 14.63
C ALA A 471 -12.20 51.43 16.05
N GLN A 472 -10.98 51.79 16.42
CA GLN A 472 -10.74 52.82 17.41
C GLN A 472 -10.75 54.14 16.66
N GLN A 473 -11.96 54.68 16.47
CA GLN A 473 -12.16 56.09 16.22
C GLN A 473 -12.96 56.67 17.38
N SER A 474 -12.31 57.65 18.01
CA SER A 474 -12.81 58.82 18.75
C SER A 474 -13.66 58.58 19.98
#